data_AF-A0A3D4TGN2-F1
#
_entry.id   AF-A0A3D4TGN2-F1
#
_cell.length_a   1.000
_cell.length_b   1.000
_cell.length_c   1.000
_cell.angle_alpha   90.00
_cell.angle_beta   90.00
_cell.angle_gamma   90.00
#
_symmetry.space_group_name_H-M   'P 1'
#
loop_
_entity.id
_entity.type
_entity.pdbx_description
1 polymer ?
#
loop_
_entity_poly.entity_id
_entity_poly.type
_entity_poly.pdbx_seq_one_letter_code
_entity_poly.pdbx_strand_id
1 'polypeptide(L)'
;RVVVLSGAEFRLLRVFIAHANKVLSREQLVALSSGRNYEAQDRAIDLQVSRLRNKLGDDGGPDGLIKTVRNEGYVLASSVNLE
;
A
#
# COMPACT_ATOMS: atom_id res chain seq x y z
N ARG A 1 -19.02 -1.23 3.08
CA ARG A 1 -18.60 -0.53 4.34
C ARG A 1 -17.85 0.73 3.95
N VAL A 2 -18.15 1.88 4.55
CA VAL A 2 -17.35 3.10 4.35
C VAL A 2 -16.10 3.01 5.23
N VAL A 3 -14.93 3.26 4.66
CA VAL A 3 -13.63 3.19 5.35
C VAL A 3 -12.93 4.54 5.23
N VAL A 4 -12.60 5.15 6.36
CA VAL A 4 -11.91 6.44 6.40
C VAL A 4 -10.40 6.20 6.33
N LEU A 5 -9.76 6.73 5.28
CA LEU A 5 -8.32 6.71 5.10
C LEU A 5 -7.73 8.09 5.43
N SER A 6 -6.60 8.08 6.14
CA SER A 6 -5.75 9.27 6.25
C SER A 6 -5.12 9.59 4.89
N GLY A 7 -4.64 10.82 4.73
CA GLY A 7 -3.98 11.23 3.48
C GLY A 7 -2.79 10.33 3.09
N ALA A 8 -2.03 9.82 4.07
CA ALA A 8 -0.92 8.91 3.82
C ALA A 8 -1.39 7.53 3.34
N GLU A 9 -2.40 6.93 4.01
CA GLU A 9 -2.97 5.65 3.62
C GLU A 9 -3.61 5.71 2.23
N PHE A 10 -4.29 6.82 1.92
CA PHE A 10 -4.88 7.03 0.60
C PHE A 10 -3.82 7.15 -0.50
N ARG A 11 -2.70 7.85 -0.24
CA ARG A 11 -1.58 7.91 -1.19
C ARG A 11 -0.96 6.53 -1.40
N LEU A 12 -0.70 5.80 -0.33
CA LEU A 12 -0.16 4.44 -0.41
C LEU A 12 -1.09 3.51 -1.21
N LEU A 13 -2.41 3.57 -0.95
CA LEU A 13 -3.40 2.84 -1.73
C LEU A 13 -3.37 3.23 -3.22
N ARG A 14 -3.29 4.53 -3.53
CA ARG A 14 -3.17 4.99 -4.93
C ARG A 14 -1.92 4.45 -5.61
N VAL A 15 -0.79 4.38 -4.92
CA VAL A 15 0.44 3.78 -5.47
C VAL A 15 0.22 2.31 -5.81
N PHE A 16 -0.37 1.53 -4.89
CA PHE A 16 -0.69 0.13 -5.12
C PHE A 16 -1.65 -0.08 -6.31
N ILE A 17 -2.71 0.72 -6.41
CA ILE A 17 -3.68 0.67 -7.50
C ILE A 17 -3.01 0.99 -8.84
N ALA A 18 -2.19 2.04 -8.90
CA ALA A 18 -1.47 2.44 -10.11
C ALA A 18 -0.43 1.41 -10.56
N HIS A 19 0.06 0.56 -9.66
CA HIS A 19 1.05 -0.48 -9.91
C HIS A 19 0.50 -1.87 -9.54
N ALA A 20 -0.78 -2.12 -9.84
CA ALA A 20 -1.40 -3.40 -9.57
C ALA A 20 -0.61 -4.54 -10.22
N ASN A 21 -0.49 -5.67 -9.51
CA ASN A 21 0.28 -6.85 -9.91
C ASN A 21 1.78 -6.62 -10.13
N LYS A 22 2.34 -5.50 -9.65
CA LYS A 22 3.79 -5.26 -9.62
C LYS A 22 4.32 -5.29 -8.19
N VAL A 23 5.46 -5.94 -8.00
CA VAL A 23 6.18 -5.90 -6.73
C VAL A 23 6.85 -4.54 -6.60
N LEU A 24 6.54 -3.85 -5.51
CA LEU A 24 7.15 -2.58 -5.14
C LEU A 24 8.01 -2.76 -3.91
N SER A 25 9.26 -2.30 -3.98
CA SER A 25 10.15 -2.29 -2.83
C SER A 25 9.70 -1.30 -1.78
N ARG A 26 10.18 -1.48 -0.54
CA ARG A 26 9.92 -0.54 0.56
C ARG A 26 10.33 0.88 0.20
N GLU A 27 11.49 1.03 -0.42
CA GLU A 27 12.02 2.31 -0.88
C GLU A 27 11.15 2.91 -1.99
N GLN A 28 10.70 2.10 -2.96
CA GLN A 28 9.78 2.56 -4.01
C GLN A 28 8.44 3.02 -3.43
N LEU A 29 7.89 2.28 -2.48
CA LEU A 29 6.64 2.66 -1.81
C LEU A 29 6.80 3.98 -1.05
N VAL A 30 7.90 4.16 -0.34
CA VAL A 30 8.20 5.42 0.35
C VAL A 30 8.33 6.55 -0.67
N ALA A 31 9.12 6.38 -1.72
CA ALA A 31 9.34 7.40 -2.75
C ALA A 31 8.04 7.80 -3.48
N LEU A 32 7.20 6.82 -3.84
CA LEU A 32 5.96 7.06 -4.61
C LEU A 32 4.81 7.58 -3.74
N SER A 33 4.78 7.24 -2.44
CA SER A 33 3.72 7.69 -1.51
C SER A 33 4.05 9.03 -0.81
N SER A 34 5.32 9.42 -0.82
CA SER A 34 5.79 10.73 -0.35
C SER A 34 5.53 11.77 -1.44
N GLY A 35 4.40 12.48 -1.36
CA GLY A 35 4.11 13.60 -2.26
C GLY A 35 5.11 14.76 -2.10
N ARG A 36 5.02 15.78 -2.97
CA ARG A 36 5.96 16.93 -3.05
C ARG A 36 6.20 17.75 -1.77
N ASN A 37 5.43 17.55 -0.69
CA ASN A 37 5.49 18.35 0.55
C ASN A 37 5.52 17.52 1.84
N TYR A 38 5.82 16.21 1.77
CA TYR A 38 5.79 15.35 2.96
C TYR A 38 7.19 15.17 3.55
N GLU A 39 7.76 16.24 4.11
CA GLU A 39 8.75 16.10 5.18
C GLU A 39 8.02 15.56 6.42
N ALA A 40 8.62 14.61 7.12
CA ALA A 40 8.07 13.94 8.30
C ALA A 40 6.86 13.02 8.05
N GLN A 41 7.16 11.77 7.72
CA GLN A 41 7.04 10.72 8.73
C GLN A 41 7.68 9.45 8.20
N ASP A 42 8.93 9.25 8.61
CA ASP A 42 9.68 7.99 8.60
C ASP A 42 9.00 6.94 9.51
N ARG A 43 7.71 6.71 9.28
CA ARG A 43 7.00 5.59 9.89
C ARG A 43 7.25 4.42 8.96
N ALA A 44 7.81 3.34 9.51
CA ALA A 44 8.08 2.10 8.80
C ALA A 44 6.94 1.77 7.83
N ILE A 45 7.24 1.71 6.53
CA ILE A 45 6.26 1.44 5.48
C ILE A 45 5.41 0.19 5.79
N ASP A 46 6.01 -0.77 6.48
CA ASP A 46 5.37 -1.99 6.98
C ASP A 46 4.17 -1.68 7.91
N LEU A 47 4.27 -0.66 8.77
CA LEU A 47 3.17 -0.23 9.64
C LEU A 47 2.05 0.45 8.84
N GLN A 48 2.40 1.25 7.82
CA GLN A 48 1.40 1.87 6.95
C GLN A 48 0.65 0.81 6.13
N VAL A 49 1.37 -0.17 5.57
CA VAL A 49 0.79 -1.31 4.86
C VAL A 49 -0.11 -2.12 5.79
N SER A 50 0.34 -2.42 7.01
CA SER A 50 -0.45 -3.15 8.01
C SER A 50 -1.76 -2.44 8.36
N ARG A 51 -1.72 -1.12 8.58
CA ARG A 51 -2.93 -0.31 8.83
C ARG A 51 -3.86 -0.29 7.62
N LEU A 52 -3.30 -0.13 6.42
CA LEU A 52 -4.07 -0.14 5.18
C LEU A 52 -4.78 -1.48 5.00
N ARG A 53 -4.07 -2.61 5.17
CA ARG A 53 -4.64 -3.97 5.13
C ARG A 53 -5.81 -4.13 6.09
N ASN A 54 -5.61 -3.78 7.36
CA ASN A 54 -6.66 -3.87 8.37
C ASN A 54 -7.91 -3.06 8.01
N LYS A 55 -7.72 -1.86 7.44
CA LYS A 55 -8.82 -1.01 6.99
C LYS A 55 -9.54 -1.56 5.76
N LEU A 56 -8.82 -2.21 4.86
CA LEU A 56 -9.40 -2.90 3.70
C LEU A 56 -10.09 -4.22 4.08
N GLY A 57 -9.97 -4.67 5.33
CA GLY A 57 -10.42 -6.01 5.74
C GLY A 57 -9.56 -7.12 5.13
N ASP A 58 -8.34 -6.79 4.77
CA ASP A 58 -7.33 -7.70 4.24
C ASP A 58 -6.44 -8.17 5.40
N ASP A 59 -6.31 -9.47 5.56
CA ASP A 59 -5.48 -10.11 6.59
C ASP A 59 -4.04 -10.34 6.12
N GLY A 60 -3.72 -10.02 4.84
CA GLY A 60 -2.41 -10.24 4.25
C GLY A 60 -2.09 -11.73 4.01
N GLY A 61 -3.10 -12.59 4.04
CA GLY A 61 -3.00 -14.01 3.79
C GLY A 61 -2.81 -14.37 2.31
N PRO A 62 -2.90 -15.67 1.96
CA PRO A 62 -2.75 -16.16 0.59
C PRO A 62 -3.73 -15.52 -0.40
N ASP A 63 -4.92 -15.16 0.08
CA ASP A 63 -6.00 -14.51 -0.68
C ASP A 63 -6.07 -12.99 -0.42
N GLY A 64 -5.09 -12.45 0.30
CA GLY A 64 -5.02 -11.03 0.62
C GLY A 64 -4.77 -10.15 -0.61
N LEU A 65 -5.34 -8.95 -0.58
CA LEU A 65 -5.19 -7.97 -1.66
C LEU A 65 -3.75 -7.48 -1.75
N ILE A 66 -3.15 -7.09 -0.62
CA ILE A 66 -1.77 -6.65 -0.54
C ILE A 66 -0.94 -7.80 0.02
N LYS A 67 -0.07 -8.39 -0.79
CA LYS A 67 0.79 -9.52 -0.38
C LYS A 67 2.20 -9.05 -0.08
N THR A 68 2.84 -9.72 0.87
CA THR A 68 4.25 -9.51 1.19
C THR A 68 5.10 -10.45 0.35
N VAL A 69 6.00 -9.90 -0.45
CA VAL A 69 7.03 -10.66 -1.16
C VAL A 69 8.32 -10.58 -0.33
N ARG A 70 8.74 -11.71 0.24
CA ARG A 70 9.88 -11.77 1.16
C ARG A 70 11.13 -11.19 0.48
N ASN A 71 11.85 -10.32 1.19
CA ASN A 71 13.04 -9.60 0.74
C ASN A 71 12.87 -8.64 -0.45
N GLU A 72 11.71 -8.61 -1.12
CA GLU A 72 11.47 -7.71 -2.24
C GLU A 72 10.58 -6.53 -1.84
N GLY A 73 9.44 -6.79 -1.17
CA GLY A 73 8.50 -5.73 -0.78
C GLY A 73 7.05 -6.18 -0.79
N TYR A 74 6.19 -5.42 -1.45
CA TYR A 74 4.75 -5.62 -1.45
C TYR A 74 4.14 -5.56 -2.85
N VAL A 75 3.08 -6.32 -3.07
CA VAL A 75 2.32 -6.32 -4.32
C VAL A 75 0.84 -6.23 -4.03
N LEU A 76 0.10 -5.45 -4.81
CA LEU A 76 -1.36 -5.56 -4.87
C LEU A 76 -1.69 -6.69 -5.85
N ALA A 77 -2.01 -7.87 -5.31
CA ALA A 77 -2.28 -9.10 -6.06
C ALA A 77 -3.77 -9.20 -6.44
N SER A 78 -4.30 -8.12 -7.01
CA SER A 78 -5.69 -8.05 -7.46
C SER A 78 -5.76 -7.33 -8.80
N SER A 79 -6.73 -7.71 -9.62
CA SER A 79 -7.01 -7.01 -10.88
C SER A 79 -7.72 -5.70 -10.55
N VAL A 80 -7.10 -4.58 -10.93
CA VAL A 80 -7.70 -3.26 -10.79
C VAL A 80 -8.31 -2.88 -12.14
N ASN A 81 -9.63 -2.68 -12.16
CA ASN A 81 -10.33 -2.04 -13.27
C ASN A 81 -10.67 -0.60 -12.87
N LEU A 82 -10.28 0.35 -13.72
CA LEU A 82 -10.62 1.77 -13.56
C LEU A 82 -11.77 2.04 -14.53
N GLU A 83 -13.00 1.82 -14.07
CA GLU A 83 -14.22 2.23 -14.77
C GLU A 83 -14.56 3.69 -14.47
#